data_AF-A0A0F2S9X3-F1
#
_entry.id   AF-A0A0F2S9X3-F1
#
_cell.length_a   1.000
_cell.length_b   1.000
_cell.length_c   1.000
_cell.angle_alpha   90.00
_cell.angle_beta   90.00
_cell.angle_gamma   90.00
#
_symmetry.space_group_name_H-M   'P 1'
#
loop_
_entity.id
_entity.type
_entity.pdbx_description
1 polymer ?
#
loop_
_entity_poly.entity_id
_entity_poly.type
_entity_poly.pdbx_seq_one_letter_code
_entity_poly.pdbx_strand_id
1 'polypeptide(L)'
;MRNKVLINRRNFLKGSAIISSLAVAGGFWRAAENGVFSTGKGPAYTAWETSFNGLEGLVNAAILAANAHNAQPWLFKLGNSTIDLKADTGRNLGPVDPYLREMYISLGCALENLIVAAKARLFSYFLYP
;
A
#
# COMPACT_ATOMS: atom_id res chain seq x y z
N MET A 1 62.32 20.18 -19.77
CA MET A 1 61.11 19.60 -20.42
C MET A 1 59.89 20.07 -19.64
N ARG A 2 58.95 20.77 -20.29
CA ARG A 2 57.86 21.50 -19.60
C ARG A 2 56.67 20.53 -19.42
N ASN A 3 56.42 20.05 -18.21
CA ASN A 3 55.27 19.20 -17.89
C ASN A 3 53.98 20.01 -18.09
N LYS A 4 53.31 19.83 -19.21
CA LYS A 4 51.97 20.38 -19.43
C LYS A 4 51.01 19.51 -18.62
N VAL A 5 50.47 20.04 -17.52
CA VAL A 5 49.37 19.39 -16.80
C VAL A 5 48.20 19.24 -17.78
N LEU A 6 47.92 18.00 -18.17
CA LEU A 6 46.98 17.67 -19.26
C LEU A 6 45.52 17.97 -18.91
N ILE A 7 45.18 18.08 -17.63
CA ILE A 7 43.81 18.39 -17.19
C ILE A 7 43.85 19.41 -16.06
N ASN A 8 43.30 20.59 -16.32
CA ASN A 8 43.11 21.63 -15.31
C ASN A 8 41.96 21.24 -14.36
N ARG A 9 42.14 21.37 -13.04
CA ARG A 9 41.12 21.09 -12.00
C ARG A 9 39.78 21.76 -12.31
N ARG A 10 39.80 22.98 -12.86
CA ARG A 10 38.60 23.71 -13.28
C ARG A 10 37.86 23.04 -14.44
N ASN A 11 38.60 22.47 -15.39
CA ASN A 11 38.02 21.77 -16.53
C ASN A 11 37.48 20.39 -16.11
N PHE A 12 38.16 19.73 -15.16
CA PHE A 12 37.66 18.50 -14.55
C PHE A 12 36.34 18.74 -13.80
N LEU A 13 36.28 19.75 -12.92
CA LEU A 13 35.06 20.10 -12.18
C LEU A 13 33.90 20.48 -13.11
N LYS A 14 34.18 21.22 -14.19
CA LYS A 14 33.17 21.54 -15.21
C LYS A 14 32.66 20.29 -15.93
N GLY A 15 33.56 19.41 -16.36
CA GLY A 15 33.20 18.17 -17.06
C GLY A 15 32.41 17.22 -16.16
N SER A 16 32.86 17.01 -14.92
CA SER A 16 32.17 16.16 -13.96
C SER A 16 30.79 16.72 -13.61
N ALA A 17 30.64 18.03 -13.42
CA ALA A 17 29.35 18.65 -13.13
C ALA A 17 28.33 18.44 -14.26
N ILE A 18 28.76 18.52 -15.53
CA ILE A 18 27.89 18.29 -16.70
C ILE A 18 27.47 16.82 -16.79
N ILE A 19 28.41 15.88 -16.59
CA ILE A 19 28.09 14.45 -16.66
C ILE A 19 27.13 14.07 -15.53
N SER A 20 27.38 14.54 -14.31
CA SER A 20 26.51 14.29 -13.17
C SER A 20 25.11 14.86 -13.37
N SER A 21 24.99 16.08 -13.90
CA SER A 21 23.68 16.69 -14.13
C SER A 21 22.88 15.94 -15.20
N LEU A 22 23.53 15.46 -16.26
CA LEU A 22 22.90 14.64 -17.28
C LEU A 22 22.46 13.27 -16.73
N ALA A 23 23.29 12.63 -15.90
CA ALA A 23 22.93 11.37 -15.25
C ALA A 23 21.72 11.53 -14.32
N VAL A 24 21.70 12.60 -13.52
CA VAL A 24 20.56 12.94 -12.65
C VAL A 24 19.31 13.22 -13.47
N ALA A 25 19.40 14.04 -14.52
CA ALA A 25 18.27 14.35 -15.39
C ALA A 25 17.72 13.10 -16.09
N GLY A 26 18.60 12.23 -16.60
CA GLY A 26 18.20 10.95 -17.18
C GLY A 26 17.56 9.99 -16.17
N GLY A 27 18.06 9.98 -14.93
CA GLY A 27 17.46 9.23 -13.83
C GLY A 27 16.05 9.71 -13.50
N PHE A 28 15.84 11.03 -13.39
CA PHE A 28 14.50 11.61 -13.19
C PHE A 28 13.56 11.32 -14.35
N TRP A 29 14.03 11.41 -15.59
CA TRP A 29 13.24 11.08 -16.77
C TRP A 29 12.75 9.63 -16.74
N ARG A 30 13.64 8.67 -16.44
CA ARG A 30 13.27 7.26 -16.31
C ARG A 30 12.34 6.99 -15.13
N ALA A 31 12.55 7.66 -14.01
CA ALA A 31 11.65 7.54 -12.87
C ALA A 31 10.24 8.04 -13.21
N ALA A 32 10.12 9.13 -13.97
CA ALA A 32 8.85 9.64 -14.45
C ALA A 32 8.17 8.67 -15.44
N GLU A 33 8.89 8.17 -16.46
CA GLU A 33 8.35 7.21 -17.44
C GLU A 33 7.87 5.90 -16.79
N ASN A 34 8.61 5.41 -15.79
CA ASN A 34 8.24 4.19 -15.07
C ASN A 34 7.15 4.42 -14.02
N GLY A 35 6.59 5.64 -13.93
CA GLY A 35 5.51 5.95 -13.00
C GLY A 35 5.93 5.85 -11.53
N VAL A 36 7.23 5.99 -11.21
CA VAL A 36 7.74 5.94 -9.82
C VAL A 36 7.08 7.01 -8.94
N PHE A 37 6.66 8.13 -9.55
CA PHE A 37 5.92 9.20 -8.88
C PHE A 37 4.42 9.17 -9.18
N SER A 38 3.94 8.14 -9.87
CA SER A 38 2.51 7.97 -10.12
C SER A 38 1.87 7.44 -8.85
N THR A 39 1.13 8.30 -8.15
CA THR A 39 0.16 7.83 -7.17
C THR A 39 -0.96 7.11 -7.91
N GLY A 40 -1.26 5.88 -7.51
CA GLY A 40 -2.38 5.18 -8.11
C GLY A 40 -3.69 5.94 -7.84
N LYS A 41 -4.53 5.99 -8.86
CA LYS A 41 -5.82 6.70 -8.84
C LYS A 41 -6.94 5.74 -9.23
N GLY A 42 -8.18 6.10 -8.90
CA GLY A 42 -9.37 5.40 -9.34
C GLY A 42 -10.18 4.77 -8.20
N PRO A 43 -11.24 4.01 -8.54
CA PRO A 43 -12.19 3.48 -7.56
C PRO A 43 -11.55 2.63 -6.45
N ALA A 44 -10.39 2.00 -6.71
CA ALA A 44 -9.66 1.21 -5.72
C ALA A 44 -9.04 2.05 -4.58
N TYR A 45 -8.86 3.35 -4.77
CA TYR A 45 -8.23 4.25 -3.80
C TYR A 45 -9.23 5.03 -2.94
N THR A 46 -10.53 4.97 -3.27
CA THR A 46 -11.56 5.77 -2.58
C THR A 46 -11.64 5.47 -1.08
N ALA A 47 -11.34 4.24 -0.66
CA ALA A 47 -11.30 3.85 0.75
C ALA A 47 -10.23 4.62 1.56
N TRP A 48 -9.18 5.12 0.92
CA TRP A 48 -8.12 5.91 1.56
C TRP A 48 -8.49 7.38 1.74
N GLU A 49 -9.42 7.89 0.93
CA GLU A 49 -9.83 9.30 0.94
C GLU A 49 -11.17 9.52 1.65
N THR A 50 -12.00 8.48 1.73
CA THR A 50 -13.36 8.61 2.24
C THR A 50 -13.41 8.29 3.73
N SER A 51 -13.79 9.28 4.54
CA SER A 51 -14.04 9.08 5.96
C SER A 51 -15.53 8.80 6.18
N PHE A 52 -15.86 7.55 6.50
CA PHE A 52 -17.21 7.14 6.87
C PHE A 52 -17.39 7.18 8.39
N ASN A 53 -18.62 7.45 8.82
CA ASN A 53 -19.00 7.44 10.24
C ASN A 53 -19.59 6.07 10.62
N GLY A 54 -19.75 5.81 11.92
CA GLY A 54 -20.41 4.60 12.40
C GLY A 54 -19.66 3.31 12.02
N LEU A 55 -20.41 2.23 11.80
CA LEU A 55 -19.86 0.91 11.46
C LEU A 55 -19.21 0.86 10.07
N GLU A 56 -19.70 1.66 9.12
CA GLU A 56 -19.09 1.79 7.79
C GLU A 56 -17.66 2.33 7.89
N GLY A 57 -17.42 3.29 8.79
CA GLY A 57 -16.07 3.80 9.08
C GLY A 57 -15.11 2.74 9.58
N LEU A 58 -15.61 1.74 10.31
CA LEU A 58 -14.82 0.61 10.78
C LEU A 58 -14.50 -0.33 9.60
N VAL A 59 -15.50 -0.68 8.79
CA VAL A 59 -15.31 -1.56 7.62
C VAL A 59 -14.34 -0.96 6.60
N ASN A 60 -14.38 0.35 6.37
CA ASN A 60 -13.42 0.98 5.47
C ASN A 60 -11.97 0.82 5.93
N ALA A 61 -11.71 0.93 7.24
CA ALA A 61 -10.38 0.62 7.77
C ALA A 61 -10.01 -0.86 7.61
N ALA A 62 -10.99 -1.76 7.76
CA ALA A 62 -10.81 -3.20 7.60
C ALA A 62 -10.45 -3.60 6.16
N ILE A 63 -11.04 -2.95 5.15
CA ILE A 63 -10.76 -3.20 3.72
C ILE A 63 -9.31 -2.86 3.37
N LEU A 64 -8.65 -1.99 4.13
CA LEU A 64 -7.24 -1.62 3.92
C LEU A 64 -6.26 -2.63 4.55
N ALA A 65 -6.75 -3.74 5.11
CA ALA A 65 -5.90 -4.73 5.75
C ALA A 65 -4.94 -5.42 4.77
N ALA A 66 -3.76 -5.74 5.28
CA ALA A 66 -2.81 -6.58 4.56
C ALA A 66 -3.43 -7.96 4.28
N ASN A 67 -3.28 -8.43 3.04
CA ASN A 67 -3.83 -9.70 2.61
C ASN A 67 -3.00 -10.30 1.46
N ALA A 68 -3.00 -11.62 1.36
CA ALA A 68 -2.17 -12.32 0.38
C ALA A 68 -2.62 -12.02 -1.06
N HIS A 69 -1.66 -11.66 -1.92
CA HIS A 69 -1.86 -11.35 -3.33
C HIS A 69 -2.94 -10.30 -3.62
N ASN A 70 -3.27 -9.45 -2.64
CA ASN A 70 -4.37 -8.50 -2.74
C ASN A 70 -5.72 -9.19 -3.10
N ALA A 71 -5.91 -10.46 -2.72
CA ALA A 71 -7.13 -11.22 -2.98
C ALA A 71 -8.35 -10.64 -2.25
N GLN A 72 -8.14 -9.98 -1.11
CA GLN A 72 -9.16 -9.37 -0.26
C GLN A 72 -10.34 -10.33 0.02
N PRO A 73 -10.08 -11.49 0.68
CA PRO A 73 -11.04 -12.59 0.77
C PRO A 73 -12.04 -12.45 1.93
N TRP A 74 -12.61 -11.25 2.10
CA TRP A 74 -13.54 -10.93 3.18
C TRP A 74 -14.90 -10.47 2.64
N LEU A 75 -15.95 -10.86 3.35
CA LEU A 75 -17.30 -10.33 3.20
C LEU A 75 -17.71 -9.69 4.52
N PHE A 76 -18.14 -8.44 4.44
CA PHE A 76 -18.70 -7.71 5.58
C PHE A 76 -20.22 -7.62 5.44
N LYS A 77 -20.94 -7.94 6.51
CA LYS A 77 -22.37 -7.65 6.63
C LYS A 77 -22.58 -6.72 7.81
N LEU A 78 -23.13 -5.54 7.54
CA LEU A 78 -23.48 -4.57 8.57
C LEU A 78 -24.89 -4.87 9.10
N GLY A 79 -25.01 -5.02 10.41
CA GLY A 79 -26.27 -4.96 11.15
C GLY A 79 -26.46 -3.57 11.80
N ASN A 80 -27.43 -3.45 12.71
CA ASN A 80 -27.68 -2.19 13.42
C ASN A 80 -26.51 -1.82 14.36
N SER A 81 -25.87 -2.82 14.98
CA SER A 81 -24.77 -2.65 15.94
C SER A 81 -23.72 -3.76 15.84
N THR A 82 -23.76 -4.54 14.76
CA THR A 82 -22.88 -5.70 14.55
C THR A 82 -22.23 -5.63 13.18
N ILE A 83 -21.04 -6.22 13.08
CA ILE A 83 -20.32 -6.41 11.82
C ILE A 83 -20.00 -7.90 11.73
N ASP A 84 -20.63 -8.62 10.81
CA ASP A 84 -20.25 -10.00 10.52
C ASP A 84 -19.08 -9.98 9.53
N LEU A 85 -17.97 -10.60 9.90
CA LEU A 85 -16.81 -10.83 9.03
C LEU A 85 -16.77 -12.30 8.60
N LYS A 86 -16.87 -12.56 7.30
CA LYS A 86 -16.86 -13.92 6.75
C LYS A 86 -15.80 -14.09 5.68
N ALA A 87 -15.27 -15.30 5.57
CA ALA A 87 -14.38 -15.68 4.49
C ALA A 87 -15.12 -15.75 3.15
N ASP A 88 -14.59 -15.07 2.13
CA ASP A 88 -15.01 -15.28 0.73
C ASP A 88 -14.19 -16.41 0.12
N THR A 89 -14.69 -17.65 0.23
CA THR A 89 -14.00 -18.83 -0.35
C THR A 89 -13.91 -18.79 -1.88
N GLY A 90 -14.69 -17.95 -2.56
CA GLY A 90 -14.58 -17.71 -4.00
C GLY A 90 -13.30 -16.94 -4.38
N ARG A 91 -12.65 -16.29 -3.41
CA ARG A 91 -11.38 -15.54 -3.57
C ARG A 91 -10.16 -16.32 -3.05
N ASN A 92 -10.26 -17.65 -2.96
CA ASN A 92 -9.10 -18.47 -2.58
C ASN A 92 -7.99 -18.40 -3.64
N LEU A 93 -6.76 -18.72 -3.23
CA LEU A 93 -5.59 -18.69 -4.11
C LEU A 93 -5.27 -20.05 -4.76
N GLY A 94 -6.20 -21.01 -4.68
CA GLY A 94 -6.03 -22.35 -5.21
C GLY A 94 -4.75 -23.03 -4.70
N PRO A 95 -3.90 -23.58 -5.58
CA PRO A 95 -2.67 -24.27 -5.19
C PRO A 95 -1.66 -23.43 -4.39
N VAL A 96 -1.73 -22.10 -4.43
CA VAL A 96 -0.83 -21.21 -3.66
C VAL A 96 -1.19 -21.20 -2.18
N ASP A 97 -2.46 -21.39 -1.83
CA ASP A 97 -2.94 -21.49 -0.45
C ASP A 97 -3.92 -22.66 -0.30
N PRO A 98 -3.44 -23.92 -0.44
CA PRO A 98 -4.31 -25.10 -0.49
C PRO A 98 -5.02 -25.38 0.84
N TYR A 99 -4.52 -24.81 1.94
CA TYR A 99 -5.09 -24.96 3.28
C TYR A 99 -5.86 -23.71 3.74
N LEU A 100 -6.01 -22.71 2.87
CA LEU A 100 -6.68 -21.45 3.18
C LEU A 100 -6.06 -20.68 4.37
N ARG A 101 -4.79 -20.97 4.69
CA ARG A 101 -4.10 -20.37 5.84
C ARG A 101 -3.91 -18.88 5.60
N GLU A 102 -3.48 -18.49 4.41
CA GLU A 102 -3.29 -17.09 4.05
C GLU A 102 -4.63 -16.35 3.97
N MET A 103 -5.70 -17.03 3.56
CA MET A 103 -7.06 -16.50 3.63
C MET A 103 -7.46 -16.14 5.07
N TYR A 104 -7.34 -17.08 6.02
CA TYR A 104 -7.69 -16.83 7.42
C TYR A 104 -6.76 -15.82 8.11
N ILE A 105 -5.47 -15.78 7.75
CA ILE A 105 -4.56 -14.72 8.19
C ILE A 105 -5.06 -13.36 7.70
N SER A 106 -5.48 -13.26 6.44
CA SER A 106 -6.03 -12.02 5.86
C SER A 106 -7.30 -11.56 6.59
N LEU A 107 -8.18 -12.49 6.98
CA LEU A 107 -9.35 -12.21 7.82
C LEU A 107 -8.94 -11.70 9.21
N GLY A 108 -7.91 -12.28 9.82
CA GLY A 108 -7.37 -11.81 11.09
C GLY A 108 -6.84 -10.38 11.00
N CYS A 109 -6.12 -10.03 9.94
CA CYS A 109 -5.67 -8.66 9.69
C CYS A 109 -6.85 -7.69 9.54
N ALA A 110 -7.90 -8.08 8.80
CA ALA A 110 -9.10 -7.27 8.64
C ALA A 110 -9.84 -7.05 9.98
N LEU A 111 -9.93 -8.09 10.81
CA LEU A 111 -10.50 -7.99 12.15
C LEU A 111 -9.69 -7.06 13.06
N GLU A 112 -8.37 -7.15 13.04
CA GLU A 112 -7.53 -6.26 13.85
C GLU A 112 -7.69 -4.80 13.40
N ASN A 113 -7.75 -4.54 12.10
CA ASN A 113 -8.04 -3.20 11.59
C ASN A 113 -9.41 -2.68 12.08
N LEU A 114 -10.46 -3.52 12.12
CA LEU A 114 -11.74 -3.15 12.73
C LEU A 114 -11.57 -2.74 14.19
N ILE A 115 -10.83 -3.53 14.97
CA ILE A 115 -10.61 -3.30 16.40
C ILE A 115 -9.85 -1.99 16.65
N VAL A 116 -8.77 -1.76 15.90
CA VAL A 116 -7.99 -0.51 15.98
C VAL A 116 -8.88 0.68 15.61
N ALA A 117 -9.65 0.57 14.54
CA ALA A 117 -10.57 1.62 14.10
C ALA A 117 -11.69 1.90 15.13
N ALA A 118 -12.19 0.86 15.80
CA ALA A 118 -13.21 0.95 16.83
C ALA A 118 -12.69 1.68 18.07
N LYS A 119 -11.50 1.30 18.54
CA LYS A 119 -10.80 1.95 19.66
C LYS A 119 -10.55 3.43 19.38
N ALA A 120 -10.04 3.76 18.19
CA ALA A 120 -9.77 5.15 17.79
C ALA A 120 -11.04 6.02 17.75
N ARG A 121 -12.22 5.41 17.58
CA ARG A 121 -13.52 6.07 17.51
C ARG A 121 -14.36 5.86 18.77
N LEU A 122 -13.77 5.36 19.86
CA LEU A 122 -14.41 5.17 21.17
C LEU A 122 -15.61 4.20 21.16
N PHE A 123 -15.64 3.24 20.23
CA PHE A 123 -16.61 2.14 20.28
C PHE A 123 -16.20 1.13 21.35
N SER A 124 -17.17 0.69 22.15
CA SER A 124 -17.07 -0.57 22.89
C SER A 124 -17.39 -1.72 21.93
N TYR A 125 -16.63 -2.81 22.00
CA TYR A 125 -16.81 -3.96 21.12
C TYR A 125 -16.69 -5.28 21.88
N PHE A 126 -17.37 -6.30 21.37
CA PHE A 126 -17.27 -7.68 21.81
C PHE A 126 -17.08 -8.56 20.57
N LEU A 127 -16.26 -9.59 20.69
CA LEU A 127 -16.02 -10.55 19.61
C LEU A 127 -16.83 -11.80 19.88
N TYR A 128 -17.53 -12.28 18.86
CA TYR A 128 -18.26 -13.53 18.87
C TYR A 128 -17.65 -14.45 17.80
N PRO A 129 -17.45 -15.74 18.12
CA PRO A 129 -16.98 -16.73 17.14
C PRO A 129 -18.04 -17.06 16.09
#